data_AF-A0A7K6LHL1-F1
#
_entry.id   AF-A0A7K6LHL1-F1
#
_cell.length_a   1.000
_cell.length_b   1.000
_cell.length_c   1.000
_cell.angle_alpha   90.00
_cell.angle_beta   90.00
_cell.angle_gamma   90.00
#
_symmetry.space_group_name_H-M   'P 1'
#
loop_
_entity.id
_entity.type
_entity.pdbx_description
1 polymer ?
#
loop_
_entity_poly.entity_id
_entity_poly.type
_entity_poly.pdbx_seq_one_letter_code
_entity_poly.pdbx_strand_id
1 'polypeptide(L)' 'PSVLGREGVTAGRRCWDVQVAPAGSWALGVARETPRSGEETPGSAEETPGSAEWELWSMGLCQGQFWALTSLER' A
#
# COMPACT_ATOMS: atom_id res chain seq x y z
N PRO A 1 -0.94 -11.11 0.76
CA PRO A 1 0.43 -10.89 0.23
C PRO A 1 0.42 -9.64 -0.65
N SER A 2 1.49 -8.85 -0.66
CA SER A 2 1.61 -7.63 -1.47
C SER A 2 3.00 -7.53 -2.10
N VAL A 3 3.08 -6.81 -3.22
CA VAL A 3 4.32 -6.55 -3.96
C VAL A 3 4.30 -5.10 -4.44
N LEU A 4 5.47 -4.48 -4.52
CA LEU A 4 5.64 -3.13 -5.04
C LEU A 4 6.20 -3.18 -6.46
N GLY A 5 5.91 -2.14 -7.24
CA GLY A 5 6.61 -1.88 -8.49
C GLY A 5 8.11 -1.67 -8.23
N ARG A 6 8.94 -1.98 -9.22
CA ARG A 6 10.39 -1.88 -9.09
C ARG A 6 10.89 -0.45 -8.91
N GLU A 7 10.21 0.52 -9.52
CA GLU A 7 10.60 1.94 -9.47
C GLU A 7 9.55 2.74 -8.69
N GLY A 8 10.03 3.58 -7.77
CA GLY A 8 9.20 4.55 -7.06
C GLY A 8 8.88 5.80 -7.91
N VAL A 9 7.88 6.56 -7.47
CA VAL A 9 7.49 7.81 -8.11
C VAL A 9 7.87 8.99 -7.21
N THR A 10 8.81 9.82 -7.66
CA THR A 10 9.29 10.99 -6.89
C THR A 10 8.78 12.32 -7.43
N ALA A 11 8.39 12.38 -8.72
CA ALA A 11 7.86 13.58 -9.35
C ALA A 11 7.09 13.27 -10.66
N GLY A 12 6.25 14.22 -11.07
CA GLY A 12 5.51 14.18 -12.34
C GLY A 12 4.27 13.30 -12.30
N ARG A 13 3.73 12.98 -13.49
CA ARG A 13 2.59 12.07 -13.66
C ARG A 13 3.06 10.71 -14.13
N ARG A 14 2.44 9.65 -13.60
CA ARG A 14 2.66 8.25 -14.00
C ARG A 14 1.30 7.58 -14.16
N CYS A 15 1.20 6.70 -15.14
CA CYS A 15 0.01 5.93 -15.42
C CYS A 15 0.42 4.49 -15.76
N TRP A 16 -0.43 3.54 -15.40
CA TRP A 16 -0.22 2.12 -15.65
C TRP A 16 -1.57 1.45 -15.80
N ASP A 17 -1.62 0.44 -16.67
CA ASP A 17 -2.76 -0.43 -16.83
C ASP A 17 -2.45 -1.79 -16.20
N VAL A 18 -3.42 -2.36 -15.50
CA VAL A 18 -3.29 -3.68 -14.88
C VAL A 18 -4.46 -4.54 -15.29
N GLN A 19 -4.14 -5.67 -15.93
CA GLN A 19 -5.14 -6.69 -16.20
C GLN A 19 -5.36 -7.52 -14.93
N VAL A 20 -6.59 -7.48 -14.43
CA VAL A 20 -7.02 -8.25 -13.25
C VAL A 20 -7.81 -9.48 -13.69
N ALA A 21 -7.74 -10.55 -12.91
CA ALA A 21 -8.55 -11.74 -13.15
C ALA A 21 -10.03 -11.45 -12.88
N PRO A 22 -10.97 -12.05 -13.65
CA PRO A 22 -12.40 -11.87 -13.41
C PRO A 22 -12.89 -12.57 -12.14
N ALA A 23 -12.10 -13.47 -11.56
CA ALA A 23 -12.41 -14.20 -10.34
C ALA A 23 -11.32 -13.99 -9.28
N GLY A 24 -11.74 -13.93 -8.01
CA GLY A 24 -10.85 -13.75 -6.86
C GLY A 24 -10.86 -12.33 -6.30
N SER A 25 -10.06 -12.11 -5.25
CA SER A 25 -9.87 -10.81 -4.64
C SER A 25 -8.54 -10.19 -5.06
N TRP A 26 -8.53 -8.89 -5.30
CA TRP A 26 -7.33 -8.14 -5.66
C TRP A 26 -7.41 -6.72 -5.12
N ALA A 27 -6.25 -6.11 -4.94
CA ALA A 27 -6.11 -4.70 -4.63
C ALA A 27 -4.95 -4.13 -5.46
N LEU A 28 -5.12 -2.92 -5.96
CA LEU A 28 -4.11 -2.17 -6.69
C LEU A 28 -4.11 -0.73 -6.16
N GLY A 29 -2.94 -0.13 -6.09
CA GLY A 29 -2.82 1.22 -5.56
C GLY A 29 -1.41 1.77 -5.60
N VAL A 30 -1.24 2.89 -4.93
CA VAL A 30 0.06 3.51 -4.65
C VAL A 30 0.30 3.41 -3.16
N ALA A 31 1.49 2.98 -2.79
CA ALA A 31 1.95 2.96 -1.42
C ALA A 31 3.17 3.86 -1.30
N ARG A 32 3.28 4.58 -0.18
CA ARG A 32 4.54 5.17 0.22
C ARG A 32 5.49 4.05 0.64
N GLU A 33 6.69 4.04 0.09
CA GLU A 33 7.71 3.09 0.50
C GLU A 33 8.15 3.41 1.93
N THR A 34 7.70 2.59 2.88
CA THR A 34 8.25 2.59 4.24
C THR A 34 9.40 1.59 4.26
N PRO A 35 10.60 1.95 4.76
CA PRO A 35 11.62 0.93 5.01
C PRO A 35 11.00 -0.12 5.93
N ARG A 36 11.07 -1.39 5.50
CA ARG A 36 10.58 -2.51 6.30
C ARG A 36 11.38 -2.49 7.61
N SER A 37 10.76 -2.04 8.69
CA SER A 37 11.27 -2.26 10.04
C SER A 37 11.38 -3.78 10.20
N GLY A 38 12.60 -4.29 10.16
CA GLY A 38 12.89 -5.69 9.88
C GLY A 38 14.31 -5.93 9.37
N GLU A 39 15.05 -4.87 9.00
CA GLU A 39 16.46 -4.81 9.37
C GLU A 39 16.51 -4.29 10.80
N GLU A 40 16.66 -5.23 11.73
CA GLU A 40 16.81 -4.99 13.16
C GLU A 40 17.98 -4.04 13.38
N THR A 41 17.73 -2.73 13.46
CA THR A 41 18.67 -1.81 14.10
C THR A 41 18.41 -1.92 15.60
N PRO A 42 19.31 -2.54 16.39
CA PRO A 42 19.12 -2.60 17.83
C PRO A 42 19.37 -1.19 18.37
N GLY A 43 18.32 -0.48 18.81
CA GLY A 43 18.51 0.76 19.55
C GLY A 43 17.49 1.88 19.40
N SER A 44 16.32 1.68 18.79
CA SER A 44 15.27 2.72 18.84
C SER A 44 13.90 2.11 19.13
N ALA A 45 13.70 1.78 20.39
CA ALA A 45 12.39 1.56 20.97
C ALA A 45 11.86 2.91 21.49
N GLU A 46 11.26 3.69 20.60
CA GLU A 46 10.10 4.50 20.99
C GLU A 46 8.89 3.90 20.27
N GLU A 47 8.38 2.85 20.88
CA GLU A 47 7.11 2.24 20.50
C GLU A 47 5.99 3.25 20.79
N THR A 48 5.56 3.97 19.77
CA THR A 48 4.20 4.51 19.73
C THR A 48 3.33 3.45 19.05
N PRO A 49 2.55 2.64 19.80
CA PRO A 49 1.65 1.68 19.21
C PRO A 49 0.40 2.43 18.75
N GLY A 50 0.38 2.89 17.50
CA GLY A 50 -0.81 3.60 17.00
C GLY A 50 -0.88 3.90 15.52
N SER A 51 0.25 4.03 14.81
CA SER A 51 0.19 4.45 13.41
C SER A 51 1.47 4.10 12.64
N ALA A 52 1.75 2.80 12.48
CA ALA A 52 2.32 2.38 11.21
C ALA A 52 1.21 2.52 10.14
N GLU A 53 0.77 3.76 9.91
CA GLU A 53 -0.17 4.12 8.88
C GLU A 53 0.58 3.92 7.58
N TRP A 54 0.43 2.73 7.00
CA TRP A 54 0.81 2.52 5.61
C TRP A 54 0.04 3.57 4.82
N GLU A 55 0.72 4.61 4.35
CA GLU A 55 0.18 5.60 3.41
C GLU A 55 -0.09 4.86 2.10
N LEU A 56 -1.27 4.25 2.04
CA LEU A 56 -1.74 3.39 0.98
C LEU A 56 -3.02 3.99 0.42
N TRP A 57 -2.98 4.30 -0.87
CA TRP A 57 -4.15 4.65 -1.66
C TRP A 57 -4.41 3.49 -2.59
N SER A 58 -5.47 2.73 -2.32
CA SER A 58 -5.76 1.54 -3.12
C SER A 58 -7.24 1.36 -3.38
N MET A 59 -7.54 0.61 -4.42
CA MET A 59 -8.87 0.10 -4.70
C MET A 59 -8.79 -1.36 -5.08
N GLY A 60 -9.89 -2.08 -4.94
CA GLY A 60 -9.88 -3.51 -5.15
C GLY A 60 -11.26 -4.12 -5.31
N LEU A 61 -11.25 -5.39 -5.64
CA LEU A 61 -12.40 -6.28 -5.59
C LEU A 61 -12.20 -7.25 -4.44
N CYS A 62 -13.17 -7.34 -3.54
CA CYS A 62 -13.17 -8.32 -2.47
C CYS A 62 -14.60 -8.82 -2.27
N GLN A 63 -14.77 -10.14 -2.26
CA GLN A 63 -16.09 -10.78 -2.11
C GLN A 63 -17.14 -10.29 -3.13
N GLY A 64 -16.73 -10.02 -4.36
CA GLY A 64 -17.61 -9.51 -5.42
C GLY A 64 -18.01 -8.03 -5.27
N GLN A 65 -17.43 -7.30 -4.33
CA GLN A 65 -17.68 -5.88 -4.10
C GLN A 65 -16.43 -5.05 -4.33
N PHE A 66 -16.61 -3.87 -4.90
CA PHE A 66 -15.52 -2.90 -5.06
C PHE A 66 -15.33 -2.08 -3.80
N TRP A 67 -14.07 -1.89 -3.42
CA TRP A 67 -13.65 -1.12 -2.26
C TRP A 67 -12.61 -0.09 -2.65
N ALA A 68 -12.64 1.06 -1.98
CA ALA A 68 -11.58 2.04 -1.99
C ALA A 68 -11.03 2.18 -0.56
N LEU A 69 -9.72 1.98 -0.39
CA LEU A 69 -8.99 2.36 0.80
C LEU A 69 -8.34 3.71 0.52
N THR A 70 -9.01 4.75 0.99
CA THR A 70 -8.43 6.07 1.17
C THR A 70 -8.19 6.28 2.66
N SER A 71 -7.21 7.10 3.03
CA SER A 71 -7.06 7.53 4.43
C SER A 71 -8.42 7.95 4.98
N LEU A 72 -8.81 7.41 6.12
CA LEU A 72 -9.99 7.87 6.84
C LEU A 72 -9.75 9.35 7.14
N GLU A 73 -10.52 10.23 6.51
CA GLU A 73 -10.49 11.66 6.87
C GLU A 73 -10.75 11.75 8.37
N ARG A 74 -9.80 12.34 9.11
CA ARG A 74 -9.94 12.60 10.55
C ARG A 74 -10.71 13.90 10.75
#